data_AF-A0A963BUH4-F1
#
_entry.id   AF-A0A963BUH4-F1
#
_cell.length_a   1.000
_cell.length_b   1.000
_cell.length_c   1.000
_cell.angle_alpha   90.00
_cell.angle_beta   90.00
_cell.angle_gamma   90.00
#
_symmetry.space_group_name_H-M   'P 1'
#
loop_
_entity.id
_entity.type
_entity.pdbx_description
1 polymer ?
#
loop_
_entity_poly.entity_id
_entity_poly.type
_entity_poly.pdbx_seq_one_letter_code
_entity_poly.pdbx_strand_id
1 'polypeptide(L)'
;LFRLRAAGRDIVEAIKDTKHMHKNLKQYVISDNKDIRAEYNSIRVQLGGVLRRLAEARNEPDDPTTVLSLDSIRLEMEENDSTANGILEMLIRENRITAPMATSLMNDYAYAYDVAKNLVQLGEVLFASRDPKHRAIDQELSLDEDEIEQTATKEPVNERASDE
;
A
#
# COMPACT_ATOMS: atom_id res chain seq x y z
N LEU A 1 -12.97 14.89 17.74
CA LEU A 1 -11.64 15.51 17.95
C LEU A 1 -10.48 14.51 17.93
N PHE A 2 -10.57 13.35 18.60
CA PHE A 2 -9.49 12.37 18.66
C PHE A 2 -9.11 11.78 17.28
N ARG A 3 -10.10 11.35 16.48
CA ARG A 3 -9.86 10.79 15.14
C ARG A 3 -9.17 11.77 14.18
N LEU A 4 -9.61 13.04 14.13
CA LEU A 4 -8.95 14.07 13.30
C LEU A 4 -7.51 14.38 13.74
N ARG A 5 -7.19 14.25 15.03
CA ARG A 5 -5.81 14.39 15.51
C ARG A 5 -4.95 13.19 15.11
N ALA A 6 -5.53 11.98 15.08
CA ALA A 6 -4.86 10.79 14.56
C ALA A 6 -4.55 10.96 13.07
N ALA A 7 -5.54 11.30 12.25
CA ALA A 7 -5.34 11.66 10.83
C ALA A 7 -4.24 12.71 10.62
N GLY A 8 -4.20 13.75 11.47
CA GLY A 8 -3.15 14.76 11.43
C GLY A 8 -1.75 14.23 11.76
N ARG A 9 -1.63 13.17 12.55
CA ARG A 9 -0.37 12.45 12.79
C ARG A 9 0.00 11.57 11.60
N ASP A 10 -0.97 10.83 11.07
CA ASP A 10 -0.75 9.87 9.98
C ASP A 10 -0.18 10.57 8.74
N ILE A 11 -0.74 11.74 8.37
CA ILE A 11 -0.18 12.53 7.26
C ILE A 11 1.24 13.04 7.53
N VAL A 12 1.59 13.35 8.78
CA VAL A 12 2.93 13.82 9.15
C VAL A 12 3.95 12.68 9.07
N GLU A 13 3.59 11.48 9.53
CA GLU A 13 4.45 10.29 9.38
C GLU A 13 4.62 9.93 7.90
N ALA A 14 3.54 9.92 7.10
CA ALA A 14 3.64 9.68 5.64
C ALA A 14 4.59 10.68 4.94
N ILE A 15 4.56 11.96 5.31
CA ILE A 15 5.47 12.97 4.76
C ILE A 15 6.93 12.69 5.17
N LYS A 16 7.15 12.26 6.41
CA LYS A 16 8.47 11.94 6.95
C LYS A 16 9.07 10.71 6.27
N ASP A 17 8.30 9.65 6.07
CA ASP A 17 8.76 8.43 5.41
C ASP A 17 9.03 8.69 3.92
N THR A 18 8.18 9.47 3.27
CA THR A 18 8.44 9.97 1.90
C THR A 18 9.77 10.74 1.83
N LYS A 19 10.07 11.59 2.81
CA LYS A 19 11.34 12.32 2.88
C LYS A 19 12.53 11.37 3.04
N HIS A 20 12.42 10.31 3.85
CA HIS A 20 13.49 9.33 4.02
C HIS A 20 13.80 8.61 2.70
N MET A 21 12.76 8.15 2.01
CA MET A 21 12.86 7.44 0.72
C MET A 21 13.29 8.34 -0.45
N HIS A 22 12.98 9.65 -0.40
CA HIS A 22 13.25 10.61 -1.49
C HIS A 22 14.71 10.62 -1.97
N LYS A 23 15.66 10.48 -1.06
CA LYS A 23 17.10 10.48 -1.39
C LYS A 23 17.42 9.35 -2.38
N ASN A 24 16.90 8.16 -2.11
CA ASN A 24 17.17 6.96 -2.87
C ASN A 24 16.32 6.93 -4.15
N LEU A 25 15.06 7.38 -4.10
CA LEU A 25 14.21 7.55 -5.29
C LEU A 25 14.91 8.40 -6.36
N LYS A 26 15.44 9.57 -5.96
CA LYS A 26 16.17 10.46 -6.87
C LYS A 26 17.38 9.80 -7.54
N GLN A 27 18.03 8.89 -6.83
CA GLN A 27 19.23 8.20 -7.31
C GLN A 27 18.87 7.01 -8.21
N TYR A 28 17.97 6.13 -7.74
CA TYR A 28 17.77 4.83 -8.37
C TYR A 28 16.77 4.82 -9.52
N VAL A 29 15.84 5.78 -9.58
CA VAL A 29 14.90 5.93 -10.72
C VAL A 29 15.62 6.23 -12.04
N ILE A 30 16.83 6.78 -11.98
CA ILE A 30 17.67 7.08 -13.15
C ILE A 30 18.95 6.22 -13.20
N SER A 31 19.06 5.20 -12.34
CA SER A 31 20.24 4.32 -12.31
C SER A 31 20.39 3.55 -13.62
N ASP A 32 21.62 3.27 -14.06
CA ASP A 32 21.88 2.40 -15.21
C ASP A 32 21.47 0.94 -14.94
N ASN A 33 21.53 0.50 -13.68
CA ASN A 33 21.07 -0.81 -13.29
C ASN A 33 19.55 -0.89 -13.48
N LYS A 34 19.11 -1.74 -14.41
CA LYS A 34 17.70 -1.84 -14.81
C LYS A 34 16.83 -2.45 -13.72
N ASP A 35 17.40 -3.32 -12.89
CA ASP A 35 16.69 -4.07 -11.88
C ASP A 35 16.33 -3.15 -10.71
N ILE A 36 17.33 -2.46 -10.14
CA ILE A 36 17.04 -1.47 -9.09
C ILE A 36 16.10 -0.37 -9.59
N ARG A 37 16.24 0.07 -10.84
CA ARG A 37 15.34 1.07 -11.42
C ARG A 37 13.90 0.55 -11.55
N ALA A 38 13.72 -0.73 -11.86
CA ALA A 38 12.39 -1.34 -11.93
C ALA A 38 11.73 -1.36 -10.55
N GLU A 39 12.46 -1.77 -9.51
CA GLU A 39 11.94 -1.83 -8.14
C GLU A 39 11.50 -0.44 -7.63
N TYR A 40 12.31 0.60 -7.82
CA TYR A 40 11.91 1.96 -7.43
C TYR A 40 10.76 2.52 -8.27
N ASN A 41 10.61 2.08 -9.52
CA ASN A 41 9.42 2.43 -10.31
C ASN A 41 8.18 1.70 -9.81
N SER A 42 8.32 0.44 -9.34
CA SER A 42 7.23 -0.30 -8.70
C SER A 42 6.69 0.45 -7.48
N ILE A 43 7.59 0.88 -6.57
CA ILE A 43 7.23 1.71 -5.41
C ILE A 43 6.44 2.95 -5.83
N ARG A 44 6.88 3.66 -6.87
CA ARG A 44 6.20 4.87 -7.37
C ARG A 44 4.80 4.58 -7.91
N VAL A 45 4.63 3.46 -8.62
CA VAL A 45 3.34 3.05 -9.18
C VAL A 45 2.38 2.67 -8.04
N GLN A 46 2.85 1.90 -7.06
CA GLN A 46 2.07 1.52 -5.88
C GLN A 46 1.56 2.77 -5.13
N LEU A 47 2.46 3.66 -4.74
CA LEU A 47 2.10 4.90 -4.04
C LEU A 47 1.20 5.82 -4.88
N GLY A 48 1.43 5.87 -6.20
CA GLY A 48 0.55 6.58 -7.13
C GLY A 48 -0.87 5.99 -7.17
N GLY A 49 -0.99 4.66 -7.10
CA GLY A 49 -2.26 3.95 -6.98
C GLY A 49 -3.02 4.30 -5.71
N VAL A 50 -2.34 4.30 -4.56
CA VAL A 50 -2.92 4.70 -3.27
C VAL A 50 -3.46 6.14 -3.33
N LEU A 51 -2.63 7.08 -3.81
CA LEU A 51 -3.04 8.49 -3.94
C LEU A 51 -4.23 8.68 -4.89
N ARG A 52 -4.27 7.91 -5.98
CA ARG A 52 -5.37 7.95 -6.94
C ARG A 52 -6.67 7.48 -6.32
N ARG A 53 -6.68 6.33 -5.65
CA ARG A 53 -7.88 5.79 -5.00
C ARG A 53 -8.37 6.69 -3.86
N LEU A 54 -7.46 7.29 -3.09
CA LEU A 54 -7.82 8.31 -2.10
C LEU A 54 -8.46 9.56 -2.74
N ALA A 55 -8.00 9.96 -3.93
CA ALA A 55 -8.60 11.06 -4.66
C ALA A 55 -10.00 10.70 -5.21
N GLU A 56 -10.21 9.46 -5.64
CA GLU A 56 -11.50 8.92 -6.07
C GLU A 56 -12.48 8.89 -4.87
N ALA A 57 -12.08 8.29 -3.75
CA ALA A 57 -12.82 8.27 -2.49
C ALA A 57 -13.25 9.67 -2.00
N ARG A 58 -12.41 10.69 -2.21
CA ARG A 58 -12.74 12.09 -1.84
C ARG A 58 -13.90 12.66 -2.66
N ASN A 59 -14.02 12.26 -3.92
CA ASN A 59 -14.99 12.84 -4.86
C ASN A 59 -16.36 12.14 -4.81
N GLU A 60 -16.45 10.97 -4.17
CA GLU A 60 -17.67 10.16 -4.04
C GLU A 60 -18.07 9.96 -2.56
N PRO A 61 -18.35 11.05 -1.82
CA PRO A 61 -18.78 10.94 -0.42
C PRO A 61 -20.12 10.20 -0.35
N ASP A 62 -20.21 9.25 0.59
CA ASP A 62 -21.38 8.38 0.85
C ASP A 62 -21.59 7.21 -0.12
N ASP A 63 -20.63 6.90 -1.01
CA ASP A 63 -20.63 5.61 -1.72
C ASP A 63 -20.05 4.50 -0.82
N PRO A 64 -20.82 3.45 -0.46
CA PRO A 64 -20.32 2.30 0.28
C PRO A 64 -19.13 1.59 -0.40
N THR A 65 -18.96 1.75 -1.72
CA THR A 65 -17.81 1.21 -2.45
C THR A 65 -16.49 1.88 -2.03
N THR A 66 -16.53 3.05 -1.39
CA THR A 66 -15.35 3.75 -0.88
C THR A 66 -14.60 2.91 0.16
N VAL A 67 -15.33 2.24 1.06
CA VAL A 67 -14.72 1.35 2.08
C VAL A 67 -14.06 0.15 1.42
N LEU A 68 -14.76 -0.50 0.50
CA LEU A 68 -14.23 -1.62 -0.29
C LEU A 68 -13.00 -1.21 -1.10
N SER A 69 -12.98 0.03 -1.61
CA SER A 69 -11.81 0.57 -2.30
C SER A 69 -10.62 0.77 -1.36
N LEU A 70 -10.83 1.14 -0.10
CA LEU A 70 -9.74 1.27 0.87
C LEU A 70 -9.22 -0.10 1.33
N ASP A 71 -10.09 -1.08 1.53
CA ASP A 71 -9.69 -2.45 1.85
C ASP A 71 -8.91 -3.11 0.71
N SER A 72 -9.32 -2.87 -0.55
CA SER A 72 -8.55 -3.33 -1.71
C SER A 72 -7.13 -2.77 -1.75
N ILE A 73 -6.91 -1.54 -1.25
CA ILE A 73 -5.56 -0.98 -1.12
C ILE A 73 -4.78 -1.75 -0.06
N ARG A 74 -5.41 -2.03 1.09
CA ARG A 74 -4.75 -2.75 2.18
C ARG A 74 -4.35 -4.17 1.77
N LEU A 75 -5.22 -4.87 1.05
CA LEU A 75 -4.90 -6.18 0.45
C LEU A 75 -3.73 -6.10 -0.53
N GLU A 76 -3.76 -5.15 -1.47
CA GLU A 76 -2.67 -4.97 -2.43
C GLU A 76 -1.35 -4.62 -1.73
N MET A 77 -1.38 -3.89 -0.62
CA MET A 77 -0.17 -3.59 0.15
C MET A 77 0.45 -4.85 0.75
N GLU A 78 -0.35 -5.73 1.35
CA GLU A 78 0.13 -7.00 1.92
C GLU A 78 0.67 -7.94 0.84
N GLU A 79 -0.04 -8.08 -0.29
CA GLU A 79 0.42 -8.86 -1.44
C GLU A 79 1.74 -8.33 -2.01
N ASN A 80 1.86 -7.00 -2.10
CA ASN A 80 3.06 -6.35 -2.60
C ASN A 80 4.25 -6.51 -1.64
N ASP A 81 4.04 -6.49 -0.32
CA ASP A 81 5.13 -6.68 0.65
C ASP A 81 5.73 -8.10 0.54
N SER A 82 4.86 -9.12 0.50
CA SER A 82 5.27 -10.50 0.29
C SER A 82 6.02 -10.68 -1.04
N THR A 83 5.49 -10.12 -2.12
CA THR A 83 6.10 -10.16 -3.45
C THR A 83 7.45 -9.43 -3.50
N ALA A 84 7.53 -8.25 -2.88
CA ALA A 84 8.74 -7.43 -2.85
C ALA A 84 9.87 -8.14 -2.09
N ASN A 85 9.58 -8.81 -0.98
CA ASN A 85 10.56 -9.62 -0.24
C ASN A 85 11.10 -10.76 -1.10
N GLY A 86 10.23 -11.50 -1.80
CA GLY A 86 10.66 -12.58 -2.71
C GLY A 86 11.52 -12.09 -3.87
N ILE A 87 11.16 -10.96 -4.48
CA ILE A 87 11.94 -10.33 -5.56
C ILE A 87 13.30 -9.87 -5.03
N LEU A 88 13.34 -9.21 -3.87
CA LEU A 88 14.57 -8.73 -3.25
C LEU A 88 15.56 -9.88 -3.01
N GLU A 89 15.10 -11.00 -2.44
CA GLU A 89 15.93 -12.18 -2.22
C GLU A 89 16.51 -12.74 -3.53
N MET A 90 15.68 -12.83 -4.58
CA MET A 90 16.12 -13.26 -5.91
C MET A 90 17.20 -12.33 -6.46
N LEU A 91 17.00 -11.01 -6.40
CA LEU A 91 17.96 -10.02 -6.91
C LEU A 91 19.31 -10.08 -6.18
N ILE A 92 19.29 -10.34 -4.87
CA ILE A 92 20.51 -10.54 -4.07
C ILE A 92 21.20 -11.84 -4.49
N ARG A 93 20.47 -12.95 -4.54
CA ARG A 93 21.01 -14.28 -4.88
C ARG A 93 21.64 -14.32 -6.27
N GLU A 94 21.03 -13.62 -7.23
CA GLU A 94 21.51 -13.53 -8.61
C GLU A 94 22.58 -12.46 -8.84
N ASN A 95 23.03 -11.75 -7.79
CA ASN A 95 23.98 -10.63 -7.87
C ASN A 95 23.54 -9.52 -8.84
N ARG A 96 22.23 -9.31 -8.98
CA ARG A 96 21.63 -8.28 -9.85
C ARG A 96 21.63 -6.90 -9.21
N ILE A 97 21.69 -6.86 -7.88
CA ILE A 97 21.89 -5.63 -7.10
C ILE A 97 23.03 -5.82 -6.11
N THR A 98 23.66 -4.71 -5.71
CA THR A 98 24.73 -4.75 -4.70
C THR A 98 24.15 -4.81 -3.29
N ALA A 99 24.93 -5.25 -2.30
CA ALA A 99 24.48 -5.26 -0.91
C ALA A 99 24.02 -3.87 -0.40
N PRO A 100 24.70 -2.74 -0.70
CA PRO A 100 24.18 -1.41 -0.37
C PRO A 100 22.86 -1.05 -1.06
N MET A 101 22.65 -1.50 -2.31
CA MET A 101 21.38 -1.30 -3.02
C MET A 101 20.26 -2.11 -2.37
N ALA A 102 20.53 -3.35 -1.98
CA ALA A 102 19.58 -4.21 -1.29
C ALA A 102 19.13 -3.62 0.05
N THR A 103 20.07 -3.17 0.91
CA THR A 103 19.72 -2.51 2.17
C THR A 103 18.93 -1.22 1.94
N SER A 104 19.29 -0.44 0.92
CA SER A 104 18.54 0.78 0.57
C SER A 104 17.10 0.45 0.15
N LEU A 105 16.96 -0.55 -0.72
CA LEU A 105 15.67 -0.99 -1.24
C LEU A 105 14.78 -1.59 -0.16
N MET A 106 15.32 -2.41 0.75
CA MET A 106 14.58 -2.98 1.88
C MET A 106 14.01 -1.88 2.79
N ASN A 107 14.81 -0.86 3.11
CA ASN A 107 14.33 0.27 3.91
C ASN A 107 13.25 1.07 3.18
N ASP A 108 13.42 1.26 1.87
CA ASP A 108 12.47 2.06 1.08
C ASP A 108 11.16 1.32 0.80
N TYR A 109 11.17 -0.03 0.75
CA TYR A 109 9.95 -0.82 0.77
C TYR A 109 9.18 -0.63 2.09
N ALA A 110 9.87 -0.68 3.23
CA ALA A 110 9.24 -0.40 4.52
C ALA A 110 8.66 1.02 4.59
N TYR A 111 9.41 2.03 4.15
CA TYR A 111 8.89 3.40 4.06
C TYR A 111 7.69 3.51 3.12
N ALA A 112 7.69 2.83 1.98
CA ALA A 112 6.56 2.86 1.05
C ALA A 112 5.31 2.23 1.66
N TYR A 113 5.46 1.10 2.36
CA TYR A 113 4.38 0.46 3.10
C TYR A 113 3.82 1.41 4.18
N ASP A 114 4.68 2.01 5.00
CA ASP A 114 4.26 2.94 6.05
C ASP A 114 3.55 4.19 5.48
N VAL A 115 4.05 4.74 4.37
CA VAL A 115 3.38 5.83 3.64
C VAL A 115 1.98 5.40 3.21
N ALA A 116 1.85 4.26 2.56
CA ALA A 116 0.57 3.76 2.08
C ALA A 116 -0.41 3.51 3.24
N LYS A 117 0.06 2.87 4.33
CA LYS A 117 -0.72 2.59 5.54
C LYS A 117 -1.27 3.86 6.18
N ASN A 118 -0.40 4.83 6.40
CA ASN A 118 -0.76 6.12 6.99
C ASN A 118 -1.75 6.90 6.10
N LEU A 119 -1.59 6.82 4.77
CA LEU A 119 -2.50 7.46 3.82
C LEU A 119 -3.88 6.79 3.78
N VAL A 120 -3.96 5.47 3.88
CA VAL A 120 -5.22 4.73 3.97
C VAL A 120 -5.95 5.07 5.27
N GLN A 121 -5.26 5.02 6.42
CA GLN A 121 -5.83 5.36 7.73
C GLN A 121 -6.35 6.81 7.76
N LEU A 122 -5.59 7.73 7.17
CA LEU A 122 -6.04 9.11 6.95
C LEU A 122 -7.33 9.15 6.12
N GLY A 123 -7.39 8.42 5.01
CA GLY A 123 -8.56 8.30 4.15
C GLY A 123 -9.80 7.81 4.88
N GLU A 124 -9.68 6.74 5.67
CA GLU A 124 -10.77 6.20 6.49
C GLU A 124 -11.34 7.23 7.47
N VAL A 125 -10.47 8.03 8.08
CA VAL A 125 -10.91 9.07 9.03
C VAL A 125 -11.60 10.22 8.31
N LEU A 126 -11.11 10.62 7.14
CA LEU A 126 -11.60 11.79 6.41
C LEU A 126 -12.85 11.49 5.57
N PHE A 127 -12.98 10.27 5.05
CA PHE A 127 -14.01 9.89 4.10
C PHE A 127 -15.08 8.96 4.69
N ALA A 128 -14.94 8.51 5.95
CA ALA A 128 -16.03 7.81 6.64
C ALA A 128 -17.33 8.63 6.56
N SER A 129 -18.45 7.95 6.23
CA SER A 129 -19.72 8.62 5.97
C SER A 129 -20.12 9.54 7.13
N ARG A 130 -20.79 10.64 6.81
CA ARG A 130 -21.25 11.59 7.84
C ARG A 130 -22.51 11.08 8.55
N ASP A 131 -23.28 10.21 7.91
CA ASP A 131 -24.47 9.58 8.47
C ASP A 131 -24.10 8.40 9.39
N PRO A 132 -24.57 8.39 10.66
CA PRO A 132 -24.36 7.28 11.57
C PRO A 132 -24.81 5.91 11.05
N LYS A 133 -25.86 5.84 10.22
CA LYS A 133 -26.35 4.58 9.64
C LYS A 133 -25.39 4.03 8.60
N HIS A 134 -24.89 4.90 7.73
CA HIS A 134 -23.90 4.52 6.73
C HIS A 134 -22.57 4.14 7.39
N ARG A 135 -22.14 4.84 8.46
CA ARG A 135 -20.95 4.43 9.22
C ARG A 135 -21.03 3.03 9.82
N ALA A 136 -22.20 2.62 10.30
CA ALA A 136 -22.36 1.28 10.87
C ALA A 136 -22.23 0.21 9.78
N ILE A 137 -22.77 0.48 8.59
CA ILE A 137 -22.63 -0.38 7.40
C ILE A 137 -21.16 -0.41 6.94
N ASP A 138 -20.51 0.74 6.86
CA ASP A 138 -19.09 0.86 6.51
C ASP A 138 -18.20 0.03 7.45
N GLN A 139 -18.50 0.02 8.76
CA GLN A 139 -17.77 -0.76 9.75
C GLN A 139 -18.02 -2.26 9.65
N GLU A 140 -19.20 -2.68 9.21
CA GLU A 140 -19.56 -4.10 9.04
C GLU A 140 -19.00 -4.67 7.73
N LEU A 141 -18.81 -3.82 6.71
CA LEU A 141 -18.24 -4.22 5.42
C LEU A 141 -16.72 -4.17 5.37
N SER A 142 -16.08 -3.46 6.30
CA SER A 142 -14.63 -3.32 6.34
C SER A 142 -13.96 -4.60 6.81
N LEU A 143 -12.92 -5.03 6.10
CA LEU A 143 -12.10 -6.16 6.53
C LEU A 143 -11.21 -5.79 7.72
N ASP A 144 -11.11 -6.68 8.70
CA ASP A 144 -10.13 -6.55 9.77
C ASP A 144 -8.71 -6.99 9.34
N GLU A 145 -7.72 -6.76 10.19
CA GLU A 145 -6.31 -7.07 9.85
C GLU A 145 -6.10 -8.58 9.62
N ASP A 146 -6.79 -9.44 10.39
CA ASP A 146 -6.67 -10.90 10.29
C ASP A 146 -7.35 -11.41 9.00
N GLU A 147 -8.48 -10.82 8.61
CA GLU A 147 -9.18 -11.10 7.35
C GLU A 147 -8.34 -10.70 6.14
N ILE A 148 -7.62 -9.59 6.24
CA ILE A 148 -6.74 -9.09 5.18
C ILE A 148 -5.53 -10.01 5.03
N GLU A 149 -4.88 -10.38 6.12
CA GLU A 149 -3.74 -11.32 6.09
C GLU A 149 -4.16 -12.68 5.51
N GLN A 150 -5.33 -13.22 5.92
CA GLN A 150 -5.87 -14.46 5.39
C GLN A 150 -6.23 -14.39 3.90
N THR A 151 -6.68 -13.22 3.44
CA THR A 151 -7.08 -13.04 2.04
C THR A 151 -5.85 -12.85 1.15
N ALA A 152 -4.86 -12.08 1.60
CA ALA A 152 -3.61 -11.86 0.88
C ALA A 152 -2.73 -13.13 0.77
N THR A 153 -2.88 -14.08 1.71
CA THR A 153 -2.11 -15.34 1.72
C THR A 153 -2.78 -16.50 0.96
N LYS A 154 -4.06 -16.39 0.60
CA LYS A 154 -4.74 -17.40 -0.22
C LYS A 154 -4.32 -17.24 -1.67
N GLU A 155 -3.54 -18.21 -2.19
CA GLU A 155 -3.40 -18.38 -3.64
C GLU A 155 -4.81 -18.45 -4.28
N PRO A 156 -5.00 -17.89 -5.49
CA PRO A 156 -6.30 -17.90 -6.14
C PRO A 156 -6.77 -19.35 -6.28
N VAL A 157 -7.88 -19.68 -5.60
CA VAL A 157 -8.56 -20.95 -5.76
C VAL A 157 -8.85 -21.12 -7.25
N ASN A 158 -8.14 -22.04 -7.89
CA ASN A 158 -8.34 -22.42 -9.27
C ASN A 158 -9.70 -23.12 -9.41
N GLU A 159 -10.79 -22.34 -9.50
CA GLU A 159 -12.09 -22.82 -9.94
C GLU A 159 -12.11 -23.01 -11.47
N ARG A 160 -11.22 -23.87 -11.98
CA ARG A 160 -11.31 -24.43 -13.34
C ARG A 160 -10.76 -25.85 -13.37
N ALA A 161 -11.50 -26.80 -12.80
CA ALA A 161 -11.47 -28.20 -13.23
C ALA A 161 -12.58 -29.00 -12.55
N SER A 162 -13.80 -28.92 -13.07
CA SER A 162 -14.75 -30.04 -13.17
C SER A 162 -16.02 -29.51 -13.80
N ASP A 163 -16.14 -29.73 -15.10
CA ASP A 163 -17.38 -30.07 -15.79
C ASP A 163 -16.93 -30.57 -17.18
N GLU A 164 -16.42 -31.80 -17.17
CA GLU A 164 -16.48 -32.71 -18.32
C GLU A 164 -17.85 -33.40 -18.34
#